data_AF-A0A6J4QN81-F1
#
_entry.id   AF-A0A6J4QN81-F1
#
_cell.length_a   1.000
_cell.length_b   1.000
_cell.length_c   1.000
_cell.angle_alpha   90.00
_cell.angle_beta   90.00
_cell.angle_gamma   90.00
#
_symmetry.space_group_name_H-M   'P 1'
#
loop_
_entity.id
_entity.type
_entity.pdbx_description
1 polymer ?
#
loop_
_entity_poly.entity_id
_entity_poly.type
_entity_poly.pdbx_seq_one_letter_code
_entity_poly.pdbx_strand_id
1 'polypeptide(L)'
;HTWLGRVRHENAGIAIGKSGKVVVYTGHDENDKCMYKFISSGTYSSGDREANMDLLSDGMLYVADFSKGKWVALDYENNPIFSDNGFASQADVLVRTAEAAELSEKEDDPPIGTPLDRCEDIDIDPETGAVYAALTNNEKHGNFYGQILRITEAGDDHEATEFAFEVYAAGGPQTGFASPDNLTFDRDGNLWIVTDMSSSKLNEGIYSTFKNNGAFFMPKGTAGPGGEVYQFASGPIESELTGPAFTPDGSTLFLAIQHPGEETKDPNEPTSTWPDGDVPKSSVVAITGF
;
A
#
# COMPACT_ATOMS: atom_id res chain seq x y z
N HIS A 1 18.12 4.06 -1.27
CA HIS A 1 17.87 4.66 -2.59
C HIS A 1 17.12 5.99 -2.39
N THR A 2 17.85 7.11 -2.27
CA THR A 2 17.25 8.40 -1.86
C THR A 2 16.31 9.01 -2.90
N TRP A 3 16.43 8.60 -4.16
CA TRP A 3 15.52 9.02 -5.24
C TRP A 3 14.08 8.53 -5.07
N LEU A 4 13.82 7.57 -4.18
CA LEU A 4 12.46 7.18 -3.79
C LEU A 4 11.82 8.18 -2.80
N GLY A 5 12.56 9.20 -2.37
CA GLY A 5 12.12 10.18 -1.39
C GLY A 5 12.28 9.69 0.05
N ARG A 6 11.98 10.58 1.01
CA ARG A 6 11.95 10.27 2.44
C ARG A 6 10.53 10.42 2.97
N VAL A 7 9.84 9.30 3.06
CA VAL A 7 8.49 9.17 3.63
C VAL A 7 8.43 7.96 4.58
N ARG A 8 7.30 7.75 5.25
CA ARG A 8 7.03 6.48 5.95
C ARG A 8 6.59 5.45 4.92
N HIS A 9 7.57 4.89 4.22
CA HIS A 9 7.33 3.87 3.21
C HIS A 9 6.71 2.64 3.85
N GLU A 10 5.56 2.21 3.33
CA GLU A 10 4.97 0.92 3.70
C GLU A 10 5.64 -0.21 2.91
N ASN A 11 5.47 -0.18 1.59
CA ASN A 11 6.03 -1.16 0.67
C ASN A 11 6.63 -0.52 -0.59
N ALA A 12 7.03 -1.36 -1.54
CA ALA A 12 7.44 -0.94 -2.88
C ALA A 12 6.81 -1.86 -3.94
N GLY A 13 5.72 -1.41 -4.57
CA GLY A 13 5.13 -2.08 -5.74
C GLY A 13 5.98 -1.82 -6.98
N ILE A 14 6.57 -2.86 -7.57
CA ILE A 14 7.56 -2.71 -8.67
C ILE A 14 6.98 -3.20 -10.00
N ALA A 15 7.10 -2.38 -11.04
CA ALA A 15 6.80 -2.74 -12.41
C ALA A 15 7.93 -2.38 -13.37
N ILE A 16 7.87 -2.95 -14.58
CA ILE A 16 8.72 -2.57 -15.70
C ILE A 16 7.85 -1.85 -16.73
N GLY A 17 8.17 -0.61 -17.03
CA GLY A 17 7.49 0.19 -18.05
C GLY A 17 7.75 -0.30 -19.47
N LYS A 18 7.00 0.21 -20.44
CA LYS A 18 7.08 -0.26 -21.84
C LYS A 18 8.44 -0.01 -22.50
N SER A 19 9.19 1.00 -22.04
CA SER A 19 10.54 1.27 -22.53
C SER A 19 11.62 0.46 -21.77
N GLY A 20 11.21 -0.34 -20.77
CA GLY A 20 12.08 -1.15 -19.93
C GLY A 20 12.55 -0.44 -18.67
N LYS A 21 12.05 0.76 -18.35
CA LYS A 21 12.39 1.45 -17.10
C LYS A 21 11.77 0.76 -15.90
N VAL A 22 12.46 0.80 -14.76
CA VAL A 22 11.93 0.34 -13.48
C VAL A 22 11.03 1.44 -12.92
N VAL A 23 9.83 1.04 -12.52
CA VAL A 23 8.84 1.90 -11.89
C VAL A 23 8.57 1.36 -10.48
N VAL A 24 8.55 2.24 -9.49
CA VAL A 24 8.27 1.88 -8.09
C VAL A 24 7.13 2.75 -7.57
N TYR A 25 6.07 2.12 -7.09
CA TYR A 25 4.96 2.76 -6.40
C TYR A 25 5.14 2.57 -4.89
N THR A 26 4.85 3.60 -4.10
CA THR A 26 4.94 3.54 -2.63
C THR A 26 3.90 4.46 -1.99
N GLY A 27 3.28 4.00 -0.92
CA GLY A 27 2.46 4.81 -0.02
C GLY A 27 3.31 5.52 1.03
N HIS A 28 2.72 6.55 1.65
CA HIS A 28 3.18 7.13 2.91
C HIS A 28 2.11 6.85 3.96
N ASP A 29 2.38 5.90 4.87
CA ASP A 29 1.43 5.56 5.93
C ASP A 29 1.43 6.62 7.04
N GLU A 30 0.64 7.67 6.81
CA GLU A 30 0.23 8.65 7.80
C GLU A 30 -1.03 9.36 7.27
N ASN A 31 -1.92 9.79 8.16
CA ASN A 31 -3.11 10.56 7.78
C ASN A 31 -2.72 11.77 6.94
N ASP A 32 -3.49 12.00 5.87
CA ASP A 32 -3.38 13.19 5.03
C ASP A 32 -2.02 13.26 4.26
N LYS A 33 -1.31 12.13 4.10
CA LYS A 33 -0.12 11.99 3.24
C LYS A 33 -0.44 11.34 1.90
N CYS A 34 0.55 11.31 1.02
CA CYS A 34 0.35 11.03 -0.41
C CYS A 34 0.86 9.64 -0.85
N MET A 35 0.46 9.25 -2.05
CA MET A 35 1.05 8.13 -2.81
C MET A 35 2.09 8.67 -3.81
N TYR A 36 3.17 7.93 -4.00
CA TYR A 36 4.30 8.30 -4.85
C TYR A 36 4.60 7.24 -5.90
N LYS A 37 5.26 7.69 -6.97
CA LYS A 37 5.75 6.88 -8.08
C LYS A 37 7.15 7.33 -8.43
N PHE A 38 8.09 6.40 -8.53
CA PHE A 38 9.43 6.64 -9.04
C PHE A 38 9.60 5.97 -10.40
N ILE A 39 10.26 6.63 -11.34
CA ILE A 39 10.64 6.08 -12.64
C ILE A 39 12.15 6.20 -12.81
N SER A 40 12.84 5.10 -13.05
CA SER A 40 14.30 5.09 -13.22
C SER A 40 14.76 5.80 -14.49
N SER A 41 15.98 6.35 -14.48
CA SER A 41 16.64 6.82 -15.70
C SER A 41 17.13 5.65 -16.57
N GLY A 42 17.62 4.59 -15.92
CA GLY A 42 18.11 3.37 -16.57
C GLY A 42 16.99 2.38 -16.94
N THR A 43 17.35 1.33 -17.67
CA THR A 43 16.43 0.24 -18.07
C THR A 43 16.86 -1.08 -17.44
N TYR A 44 15.88 -1.91 -17.10
CA TYR A 44 16.07 -3.24 -16.53
C TYR A 44 16.67 -4.20 -17.55
N SER A 45 17.77 -4.86 -17.17
CA SER A 45 18.42 -5.91 -17.94
C SER A 45 18.09 -7.29 -17.38
N SER A 46 17.28 -8.06 -18.11
CA SER A 46 16.83 -9.38 -17.65
C SER A 46 18.02 -10.34 -17.46
N GLY A 47 18.08 -10.97 -16.28
CA GLY A 47 19.14 -11.94 -15.93
C GLY A 47 20.50 -11.31 -15.57
N ASP A 48 20.65 -10.00 -15.65
CA ASP A 48 21.91 -9.30 -15.34
C ASP A 48 21.77 -8.50 -14.04
N ARG A 49 22.00 -9.16 -12.91
CA ARG A 49 21.89 -8.53 -11.58
C ARG A 49 22.83 -7.34 -11.43
N GLU A 50 24.06 -7.42 -11.95
CA GLU A 50 25.08 -6.38 -11.78
C GLU A 50 24.67 -5.10 -12.52
N ALA A 51 24.16 -5.22 -13.76
CA ALA A 51 23.65 -4.08 -14.52
C ALA A 51 22.46 -3.36 -13.85
N ASN A 52 21.73 -4.05 -12.97
CA ASN A 52 20.51 -3.54 -12.34
C ASN A 52 20.72 -2.90 -10.96
N MET A 53 21.90 -3.02 -10.34
CA MET A 53 22.15 -2.62 -8.94
C MET A 53 21.88 -1.14 -8.65
N ASP A 54 22.05 -0.27 -9.65
CA ASP A 54 21.95 1.19 -9.49
C ASP A 54 20.65 1.79 -10.08
N LEU A 55 19.70 0.98 -10.53
CA LEU A 55 18.48 1.48 -11.20
C LEU A 55 17.58 2.36 -10.32
N LEU A 56 17.67 2.22 -8.99
CA LEU A 56 16.93 3.03 -8.03
C LEU A 56 17.75 4.24 -7.52
N SER A 57 18.96 4.44 -8.04
CA SER A 57 19.87 5.51 -7.62
C SER A 57 19.80 6.74 -8.53
N ASP A 58 19.04 6.71 -9.61
CA ASP A 58 18.81 7.85 -10.52
C ASP A 58 17.47 7.70 -11.27
N GLY A 59 16.69 8.78 -11.35
CA GLY A 59 15.38 8.78 -11.99
C GLY A 59 14.58 10.03 -11.66
N MET A 60 13.26 9.90 -11.60
CA MET A 60 12.37 10.98 -11.18
C MET A 60 11.30 10.46 -10.23
N LEU A 61 11.05 11.21 -9.16
CA LEU A 61 9.98 10.94 -8.19
C LEU A 61 8.77 11.81 -8.52
N TYR A 62 7.59 11.22 -8.41
CA TYR A 62 6.31 11.85 -8.67
C TYR A 62 5.38 11.63 -7.47
N VAL A 63 4.45 12.55 -7.27
CA VAL A 63 3.35 12.44 -6.32
C VAL A 63 2.01 12.40 -7.06
N ALA A 64 1.04 11.63 -6.55
CA ALA A 64 -0.28 11.51 -7.17
C ALA A 64 -1.17 12.73 -6.91
N ASP A 65 -1.69 13.34 -7.98
CA ASP A 65 -2.84 14.25 -7.98
C ASP A 65 -4.07 13.49 -8.49
N PHE A 66 -4.86 12.91 -7.59
CA PHE A 66 -6.07 12.17 -7.92
C PHE A 66 -7.19 13.09 -8.44
N SER A 67 -7.19 14.38 -8.11
CA SER A 67 -8.19 15.33 -8.62
C SER A 67 -8.06 15.55 -10.12
N LYS A 68 -6.83 15.43 -10.65
CA LYS A 68 -6.51 15.55 -12.08
C LYS A 68 -6.21 14.22 -12.77
N GLY A 69 -6.01 13.14 -12.01
CA GLY A 69 -5.55 11.85 -12.53
C GLY A 69 -4.14 11.95 -13.09
N LYS A 70 -3.22 12.58 -12.35
CA LYS A 70 -1.85 12.87 -12.82
C LYS A 70 -0.78 12.56 -11.79
N TRP A 71 0.38 12.13 -12.28
CA TRP A 71 1.61 12.07 -11.51
C TRP A 71 2.36 13.39 -11.66
N VAL A 72 2.47 14.17 -10.59
CA VAL A 72 3.17 15.46 -10.57
C VAL A 72 4.64 15.23 -10.22
N ALA A 73 5.54 15.66 -11.10
CA ALA A 73 6.98 15.49 -10.88
C ALA A 73 7.47 16.36 -9.72
N LEU A 74 8.24 15.75 -8.81
CA LEU A 74 8.96 16.43 -7.74
C LEU A 74 10.34 16.87 -8.26
N ASP A 75 10.31 17.66 -9.34
CA ASP A 75 11.48 18.13 -10.09
C ASP A 75 11.85 19.56 -9.67
N TYR A 76 12.93 19.69 -8.91
CA TYR A 76 13.43 20.99 -8.45
C TYR A 76 13.83 21.93 -9.58
N GLU A 77 14.42 21.41 -10.66
CA GLU A 77 15.01 22.24 -11.72
C GLU A 77 13.93 22.87 -12.60
N ASN A 78 12.84 22.13 -12.84
CA ASN A 78 11.81 22.53 -13.79
C ASN A 78 10.50 23.00 -13.13
N ASN A 79 10.37 22.92 -11.80
CA ASN A 79 9.19 23.38 -11.09
C ASN A 79 9.54 24.46 -10.05
N PRO A 80 9.27 25.75 -10.33
CA PRO A 80 9.63 26.85 -9.45
C PRO A 80 8.91 26.83 -8.09
N ILE A 81 7.83 26.05 -7.94
CA ILE A 81 7.13 25.90 -6.65
C ILE A 81 8.10 25.53 -5.53
N PHE A 82 9.12 24.72 -5.82
CA PHE A 82 10.09 24.28 -4.81
C PHE A 82 11.05 25.41 -4.44
N SER A 83 11.65 26.10 -5.42
CA SER A 83 12.54 27.23 -5.13
C SER A 83 11.81 28.38 -4.44
N ASP A 84 10.57 28.65 -4.85
CA ASP A 84 9.75 29.73 -4.30
C ASP A 84 9.30 29.45 -2.86
N ASN A 85 9.25 28.17 -2.46
CA ASN A 85 8.91 27.72 -1.11
C ASN A 85 10.13 27.24 -0.31
N GLY A 86 11.33 27.73 -0.65
CA GLY A 86 12.52 27.60 0.20
C GLY A 86 13.21 26.23 0.14
N PHE A 87 12.99 25.45 -0.92
CA PHE A 87 13.81 24.27 -1.21
C PHE A 87 15.10 24.70 -1.92
N ALA A 88 16.22 24.09 -1.56
CA ALA A 88 17.54 24.51 -2.06
C ALA A 88 18.10 23.66 -3.21
N SER A 89 17.57 22.45 -3.42
CA SER A 89 18.04 21.51 -4.44
C SER A 89 17.10 20.30 -4.59
N GLN A 90 17.33 19.45 -5.60
CA GLN A 90 16.66 18.16 -5.73
C GLN A 90 16.84 17.27 -4.47
N ALA A 91 18.03 17.28 -3.86
CA ALA A 91 18.27 16.52 -2.64
C ALA A 91 17.39 16.99 -1.47
N ASP A 92 17.12 18.29 -1.39
CA ASP A 92 16.26 18.88 -0.37
C ASP A 92 14.79 18.45 -0.60
N VAL A 93 14.32 18.47 -1.85
CA VAL A 93 13.00 17.95 -2.24
C VAL A 93 12.84 16.47 -1.87
N LEU A 94 13.88 15.65 -2.07
CA LEU A 94 13.86 14.22 -1.73
C LEU A 94 13.96 13.95 -0.20
N VAL A 95 14.58 14.82 0.58
CA VAL A 95 14.63 14.68 2.05
C VAL A 95 13.36 15.19 2.72
N ARG A 96 12.75 16.22 2.14
CA ARG A 96 11.50 16.86 2.58
C ARG A 96 10.32 16.50 1.65
N THR A 97 10.30 15.28 1.13
CA THR A 97 9.32 14.83 0.13
C THR A 97 7.87 15.03 0.55
N ALA A 98 7.54 14.73 1.81
CA ALA A 98 6.19 14.93 2.33
C ALA A 98 5.78 16.42 2.31
N GLU A 99 6.68 17.32 2.73
CA GLU A 99 6.43 18.76 2.70
C GLU A 99 6.35 19.30 1.28
N ALA A 100 7.20 18.80 0.37
CA ALA A 100 7.17 19.17 -1.05
C ALA A 100 5.83 18.83 -1.71
N ALA A 101 5.25 17.67 -1.36
CA ALA A 101 3.95 17.23 -1.84
C ALA A 101 2.78 18.05 -1.29
N GLU A 102 2.94 18.66 -0.11
CA GLU A 102 1.93 19.50 0.56
C GLU A 102 1.87 20.94 0.01
N LEU A 103 2.78 21.33 -0.90
CA LEU A 103 2.75 22.65 -1.52
C LEU A 103 1.56 22.81 -2.45
N SER A 104 1.06 24.04 -2.58
CA SER A 104 -0.01 24.41 -3.53
C SER A 104 0.49 25.45 -4.54
N GLU A 105 0.00 25.39 -5.78
CA GLU A 105 0.33 26.41 -6.80
C GLU A 105 -0.21 27.81 -6.43
N LYS A 106 -1.35 27.85 -5.73
CA LYS A 106 -1.96 29.06 -5.17
C LYS A 106 -2.47 28.78 -3.76
N GLU A 107 -2.65 29.83 -2.98
CA GLU A 107 -3.05 29.75 -1.57
C GLU A 107 -4.33 28.93 -1.33
N ASP A 108 -5.30 29.00 -2.23
CA ASP A 108 -6.58 28.28 -2.14
C ASP A 108 -6.64 27.00 -2.99
N ASP A 109 -5.58 26.68 -3.74
CA ASP A 109 -5.52 25.46 -4.53
C ASP A 109 -5.22 24.26 -3.61
N PRO A 110 -5.76 23.06 -3.89
CA PRO A 110 -5.35 21.86 -3.17
C PRO A 110 -3.85 21.60 -3.36
N PRO A 111 -3.21 20.86 -2.44
CA PRO A 111 -1.81 20.51 -2.58
C PRO A 111 -1.52 19.73 -3.87
N ILE A 112 -0.28 19.83 -4.38
CA ILE A 112 0.14 19.14 -5.60
C ILE A 112 0.07 17.61 -5.48
N GLY A 113 0.20 17.08 -4.25
CA GLY A 113 -0.11 15.70 -3.91
C GLY A 113 -1.46 15.61 -3.21
N THR A 114 -2.35 14.72 -3.64
CA THR A 114 -3.64 14.53 -2.97
C THR A 114 -3.44 13.84 -1.60
N PRO A 115 -3.92 14.44 -0.49
CA PRO A 115 -3.94 13.79 0.82
C PRO A 115 -4.83 12.53 0.79
N LEU A 116 -4.32 11.40 1.32
CA LEU A 116 -5.00 10.11 1.33
C LEU A 116 -5.27 9.60 2.75
N ASP A 117 -6.12 8.57 2.82
CA ASP A 117 -6.51 7.89 4.05
C ASP A 117 -5.52 6.78 4.41
N ARG A 118 -4.27 7.18 4.75
CA ARG A 118 -3.17 6.28 5.13
C ARG A 118 -2.89 5.20 4.07
N CYS A 119 -2.12 5.58 3.05
CA CYS A 119 -1.75 4.63 2.00
C CYS A 119 -0.72 3.64 2.54
N GLU A 120 -1.13 2.38 2.68
CA GLU A 120 -0.31 1.27 3.12
C GLU A 120 0.22 0.51 1.88
N ASP A 121 -0.07 -0.78 1.75
CA ASP A 121 0.54 -1.64 0.75
C ASP A 121 0.02 -1.38 -0.67
N ILE A 122 0.89 -1.60 -1.64
CA ILE A 122 0.61 -1.47 -3.07
C ILE A 122 1.07 -2.72 -3.81
N ASP A 123 0.14 -3.37 -4.50
CA ASP A 123 0.48 -4.47 -5.41
C ASP A 123 -0.07 -4.23 -6.82
N ILE A 124 0.44 -4.97 -7.79
CA ILE A 124 0.18 -4.77 -9.21
C ILE A 124 -0.44 -6.04 -9.76
N ASP A 125 -1.62 -5.90 -10.38
CA ASP A 125 -2.28 -7.02 -11.05
C ASP A 125 -1.35 -7.56 -12.16
N PRO A 126 -0.89 -8.82 -12.07
CA PRO A 126 0.10 -9.37 -12.98
C PRO A 126 -0.43 -9.54 -14.42
N GLU A 127 -1.74 -9.48 -14.62
CA GLU A 127 -2.34 -9.61 -15.95
C GLU A 127 -2.64 -8.26 -16.59
N THR A 128 -3.22 -7.33 -15.83
CA THR A 128 -3.67 -6.04 -16.38
C THR A 128 -2.64 -4.92 -16.19
N GLY A 129 -1.71 -5.05 -15.25
CA GLY A 129 -0.82 -3.99 -14.83
C GLY A 129 -1.51 -2.88 -14.03
N ALA A 130 -2.79 -3.04 -13.67
CA ALA A 130 -3.46 -2.09 -12.78
C ALA A 130 -2.81 -2.11 -11.39
N VAL A 131 -2.63 -0.94 -10.80
CA VAL A 131 -2.01 -0.76 -9.48
C VAL A 131 -3.11 -0.70 -8.42
N TYR A 132 -2.97 -1.49 -7.37
CA TYR A 132 -3.91 -1.55 -6.26
C TYR A 132 -3.24 -1.03 -5.00
N ALA A 133 -3.93 -0.14 -4.28
CA ALA A 133 -3.39 0.47 -3.06
C ALA A 133 -4.38 0.34 -1.91
N ALA A 134 -3.94 -0.12 -0.76
CA ALA A 134 -4.72 -0.11 0.46
C ALA A 134 -4.67 1.28 1.10
N LEU A 135 -5.85 1.82 1.41
CA LEU A 135 -6.02 3.03 2.22
C LEU A 135 -6.69 2.59 3.52
N THR A 136 -5.91 2.41 4.58
CA THR A 136 -6.37 1.62 5.74
C THR A 136 -7.48 2.32 6.53
N ASN A 137 -7.41 3.63 6.74
CA ASN A 137 -8.47 4.44 7.37
C ASN A 137 -8.01 5.89 7.55
N ASN A 138 -8.98 6.79 7.75
CA ASN A 138 -8.77 8.13 8.29
C ASN A 138 -10.07 8.63 8.93
N GLU A 139 -10.14 8.56 10.27
CA GLU A 139 -11.34 8.95 11.02
C GLU A 139 -11.69 10.43 10.86
N LYS A 140 -10.71 11.30 10.56
CA LYS A 140 -10.96 12.72 10.31
C LYS A 140 -11.78 12.96 9.05
N HIS A 141 -11.68 12.07 8.08
CA HIS A 141 -12.47 12.10 6.83
C HIS A 141 -13.80 11.34 6.97
N GLY A 142 -14.08 10.76 8.15
CA GLY A 142 -15.22 9.86 8.33
C GLY A 142 -15.03 8.49 7.68
N ASN A 143 -13.80 8.17 7.24
CA ASN A 143 -13.46 6.87 6.71
C ASN A 143 -12.89 5.97 7.82
N PHE A 144 -13.77 5.24 8.49
CA PHE A 144 -13.40 4.38 9.61
C PHE A 144 -12.87 3.01 9.17
N TYR A 145 -13.31 2.49 8.02
CA TYR A 145 -13.05 1.11 7.62
C TYR A 145 -12.03 0.97 6.49
N GLY A 146 -11.61 2.08 5.87
CA GLY A 146 -10.66 2.06 4.77
C GLY A 146 -11.27 1.66 3.42
N GLN A 147 -10.43 1.65 2.40
CA GLN A 147 -10.78 1.20 1.06
C GLN A 147 -9.54 0.68 0.31
N ILE A 148 -9.78 0.00 -0.80
CA ILE A 148 -8.77 -0.36 -1.79
C ILE A 148 -9.02 0.50 -3.03
N LEU A 149 -8.00 1.22 -3.46
CA LEU A 149 -7.99 1.93 -4.73
C LEU A 149 -7.49 1.02 -5.84
N ARG A 150 -8.00 1.21 -7.05
CA ARG A 150 -7.41 0.69 -8.29
C ARG A 150 -7.06 1.85 -9.20
N ILE A 151 -5.83 1.86 -9.69
CA ILE A 151 -5.26 2.86 -10.59
C ILE A 151 -4.91 2.18 -11.90
N THR A 152 -5.35 2.77 -13.02
CA THR A 152 -5.03 2.33 -14.37
C THR A 152 -4.22 3.41 -15.05
N GLU A 153 -2.94 3.11 -15.30
CA GLU A 153 -2.03 4.02 -15.99
C GLU A 153 -2.47 4.25 -17.44
N ALA A 154 -2.32 5.48 -17.93
CA ALA A 154 -2.74 5.81 -19.29
C ALA A 154 -2.01 4.94 -20.32
N GLY A 155 -2.79 4.26 -21.16
CA GLY A 155 -2.27 3.39 -22.20
C GLY A 155 -1.59 2.13 -21.66
N ASP A 156 -1.91 1.69 -20.43
CA ASP A 156 -1.36 0.50 -19.78
C ASP A 156 0.18 0.56 -19.71
N ASP A 157 0.73 1.75 -19.46
CA ASP A 157 2.17 1.98 -19.37
C ASP A 157 2.52 2.57 -18.01
N HIS A 158 3.27 1.81 -17.22
CA HIS A 158 3.75 2.26 -15.92
C HIS A 158 4.67 3.49 -16.01
N GLU A 159 5.15 3.91 -17.18
CA GLU A 159 5.88 5.17 -17.33
C GLU A 159 4.97 6.41 -17.53
N ALA A 160 3.66 6.21 -17.72
CA ALA A 160 2.72 7.30 -17.95
C ALA A 160 2.63 8.26 -16.75
N THR A 161 2.35 9.53 -17.02
CA THR A 161 2.13 10.55 -15.98
C THR A 161 0.66 10.92 -15.82
N GLU A 162 -0.24 10.17 -16.46
CA GLU A 162 -1.69 10.31 -16.37
C GLU A 162 -2.29 8.95 -16.05
N PHE A 163 -3.34 8.93 -15.24
CA PHE A 163 -4.01 7.71 -14.81
C PHE A 163 -5.51 7.95 -14.58
N ALA A 164 -6.28 6.87 -14.67
CA ALA A 164 -7.63 6.80 -14.13
C ALA A 164 -7.61 6.04 -12.80
N PHE A 165 -8.57 6.30 -11.92
CA PHE A 165 -8.71 5.53 -10.68
C PHE A 165 -10.17 5.29 -10.32
N GLU A 166 -10.37 4.30 -9.46
CA GLU A 166 -11.65 4.03 -8.80
C GLU A 166 -11.42 3.50 -7.38
N VAL A 167 -12.45 3.61 -6.53
CA VAL A 167 -12.52 2.83 -5.29
C VAL A 167 -12.95 1.41 -5.68
N TYR A 168 -12.00 0.48 -5.65
CA TYR A 168 -12.20 -0.91 -6.05
C TYR A 168 -13.07 -1.67 -5.05
N ALA A 169 -12.77 -1.52 -3.76
CA ALA A 169 -13.53 -2.09 -2.66
C ALA A 169 -13.53 -1.13 -1.47
N ALA A 170 -14.71 -0.90 -0.87
CA ALA A 170 -14.81 -0.16 0.39
C ALA A 170 -14.79 -1.14 1.56
N GLY A 171 -14.00 -0.85 2.59
CA GLY A 171 -14.10 -1.53 3.88
C GLY A 171 -15.45 -1.27 4.52
N GLY A 172 -15.94 -2.25 5.27
CA GLY A 172 -17.20 -2.15 5.99
C GLY A 172 -17.97 -3.48 6.03
N PRO A 173 -19.14 -3.49 6.70
CA PRO A 173 -19.94 -4.71 6.86
C PRO A 173 -20.36 -5.40 5.55
N GLN A 174 -20.37 -4.68 4.43
CA GLN A 174 -20.71 -5.22 3.10
C GLN A 174 -19.61 -6.13 2.53
N THR A 175 -18.34 -5.80 2.79
CA THR A 175 -17.18 -6.59 2.37
C THR A 175 -16.69 -7.53 3.48
N GLY A 176 -17.06 -7.24 4.73
CA GLY A 176 -16.71 -8.06 5.88
C GLY A 176 -15.29 -7.83 6.42
N PHE A 177 -14.56 -6.85 5.87
CA PHE A 177 -13.26 -6.41 6.38
C PHE A 177 -13.29 -4.91 6.72
N ALA A 178 -12.34 -4.49 7.56
CA ALA A 178 -12.01 -3.10 7.83
C ALA A 178 -10.50 -2.98 8.00
N SER A 179 -9.95 -1.79 7.78
CA SER A 179 -8.51 -1.53 7.81
C SER A 179 -7.71 -2.48 6.91
N PRO A 180 -8.00 -2.52 5.58
CA PRO A 180 -7.14 -3.25 4.66
C PRO A 180 -5.74 -2.66 4.71
N ASP A 181 -4.73 -3.52 4.82
CA ASP A 181 -3.32 -3.16 4.92
C ASP A 181 -2.55 -3.83 3.78
N ASN A 182 -2.05 -5.06 3.94
CA ASN A 182 -1.29 -5.71 2.87
C ASN A 182 -2.17 -6.35 1.80
N LEU A 183 -1.64 -6.29 0.57
CA LEU A 183 -2.25 -6.78 -0.64
C LEU A 183 -1.30 -7.76 -1.33
N THR A 184 -1.86 -8.82 -1.92
CA THR A 184 -1.09 -9.59 -2.90
C THR A 184 -1.98 -10.21 -3.97
N PHE A 185 -1.48 -10.35 -5.19
CA PHE A 185 -2.14 -11.17 -6.21
C PHE A 185 -1.68 -12.62 -6.19
N ASP A 186 -2.62 -13.56 -6.28
CA ASP A 186 -2.27 -14.94 -6.62
C ASP A 186 -2.11 -15.16 -8.13
N ARG A 187 -1.65 -16.36 -8.50
CA ARG A 187 -1.41 -16.73 -9.91
C ARG A 187 -2.66 -16.71 -10.80
N ASP A 188 -3.85 -16.81 -10.19
CA ASP A 188 -5.13 -16.86 -10.89
C ASP A 188 -5.75 -15.45 -10.98
N GLY A 189 -5.02 -14.43 -10.50
CA GLY A 189 -5.38 -13.01 -10.53
C GLY A 189 -6.39 -12.62 -9.45
N ASN A 190 -6.56 -13.42 -8.39
CA ASN A 190 -7.38 -13.02 -7.26
C ASN A 190 -6.58 -12.06 -6.38
N LEU A 191 -7.26 -11.03 -5.86
CA LEU A 191 -6.67 -10.09 -4.93
C LEU A 191 -6.83 -10.63 -3.50
N TRP A 192 -5.72 -10.84 -2.82
CA TRP A 192 -5.66 -11.17 -1.41
C TRP A 192 -5.45 -9.91 -0.59
N ILE A 193 -6.15 -9.82 0.53
CA ILE A 193 -6.20 -8.66 1.41
C ILE A 193 -6.02 -9.16 2.84
N VAL A 194 -5.13 -8.55 3.59
CA VAL A 194 -5.00 -8.77 5.02
C VAL A 194 -5.25 -7.47 5.76
N THR A 195 -5.72 -7.56 7.01
CA THR A 195 -6.21 -6.39 7.76
C THR A 195 -5.39 -6.10 9.00
N ASP A 196 -5.27 -4.81 9.32
CA ASP A 196 -4.76 -4.29 10.58
C ASP A 196 -5.72 -3.27 11.22
N MET A 197 -6.79 -3.79 11.81
CA MET A 197 -7.52 -3.04 12.84
C MET A 197 -6.70 -3.07 14.12
N SER A 198 -6.43 -1.89 14.69
CA SER A 198 -5.71 -1.76 15.96
C SER A 198 -6.32 -2.65 17.06
N SER A 199 -5.49 -3.34 17.84
CA SER A 199 -5.95 -4.30 18.85
C SER A 199 -6.95 -3.73 19.85
N SER A 200 -6.72 -2.49 20.31
CA SER A 200 -7.65 -1.75 21.18
C SER A 200 -9.03 -1.47 20.59
N LYS A 201 -9.24 -1.63 19.28
CA LYS A 201 -10.53 -1.46 18.59
C LYS A 201 -11.20 -2.79 18.23
N LEU A 202 -10.45 -3.88 18.23
CA LEU A 202 -10.98 -5.20 17.87
C LEU A 202 -12.17 -5.56 18.77
N ASN A 203 -13.22 -6.09 18.16
CA ASN A 203 -14.46 -6.47 18.86
C ASN A 203 -15.22 -5.32 19.57
N GLU A 204 -14.82 -4.05 19.40
CA GLU A 204 -15.45 -2.90 20.05
C GLU A 204 -16.23 -2.03 19.07
N GLY A 205 -17.34 -1.44 19.55
CA GLY A 205 -18.12 -0.43 18.83
C GLY A 205 -18.46 -0.82 17.39
N ILE A 206 -18.07 0.05 16.45
CA ILE A 206 -18.31 -0.12 15.01
C ILE A 206 -17.51 -1.28 14.41
N TYR A 207 -16.45 -1.75 15.07
CA TYR A 207 -15.60 -2.85 14.61
C TYR A 207 -16.06 -4.23 15.13
N SER A 208 -17.08 -4.26 16.00
CA SER A 208 -17.56 -5.48 16.67
C SER A 208 -18.01 -6.62 15.72
N THR A 209 -18.36 -6.30 14.47
CA THR A 209 -18.78 -7.27 13.46
C THR A 209 -17.62 -7.96 12.76
N PHE A 210 -16.42 -7.36 12.70
CA PHE A 210 -15.27 -7.90 11.97
C PHE A 210 -14.47 -8.95 12.75
N LYS A 211 -14.59 -8.92 14.09
CA LYS A 211 -13.85 -9.81 15.01
C LYS A 211 -12.35 -9.55 14.97
N ASN A 212 -11.52 -10.60 14.94
CA ASN A 212 -10.08 -10.46 14.80
C ASN A 212 -9.74 -10.04 13.37
N ASN A 213 -8.54 -9.51 13.18
CA ASN A 213 -8.00 -9.31 11.83
C ASN A 213 -8.04 -10.59 11.00
N GLY A 214 -8.16 -10.45 9.68
CA GLY A 214 -8.42 -11.56 8.77
C GLY A 214 -7.58 -11.51 7.51
N ALA A 215 -7.50 -12.66 6.83
CA ALA A 215 -7.07 -12.76 5.45
C ALA A 215 -8.31 -13.02 4.60
N PHE A 216 -8.45 -12.25 3.54
CA PHE A 216 -9.58 -12.25 2.63
C PHE A 216 -9.06 -12.41 1.21
N PHE A 217 -9.89 -12.94 0.33
CA PHE A 217 -9.61 -12.89 -1.10
C PHE A 217 -10.85 -12.45 -1.88
N MET A 218 -10.60 -11.71 -2.95
CA MET A 218 -11.59 -11.26 -3.92
C MET A 218 -11.31 -11.97 -5.24
N PRO A 219 -12.25 -12.78 -5.75
CA PRO A 219 -12.06 -13.44 -7.02
C PRO A 219 -11.88 -12.44 -8.15
N LYS A 220 -11.00 -12.78 -9.09
CA LYS A 220 -10.80 -11.99 -10.29
C LYS A 220 -12.12 -11.69 -11.01
N GLY A 221 -12.27 -10.47 -11.52
CA GLY A 221 -13.42 -10.07 -12.33
C GLY A 221 -14.70 -9.79 -11.53
N THR A 222 -14.67 -9.88 -10.21
CA THR A 222 -15.78 -9.48 -9.32
C THR A 222 -15.72 -7.98 -8.94
N ALA A 223 -14.91 -7.19 -9.65
CA ALA A 223 -14.66 -5.77 -9.41
C ALA A 223 -15.94 -4.91 -9.49
N GLY A 224 -16.33 -4.29 -8.38
CA GLY A 224 -17.42 -3.31 -8.30
C GLY A 224 -18.12 -3.29 -6.93
N PRO A 225 -19.05 -2.34 -6.70
CA PRO A 225 -19.86 -2.30 -5.50
C PRO A 225 -20.62 -3.62 -5.31
N GLY A 226 -20.25 -4.41 -4.29
CA GLY A 226 -20.84 -5.72 -4.03
C GLY A 226 -20.11 -6.91 -4.66
N GLY A 227 -18.85 -6.74 -5.08
CA GLY A 227 -17.97 -7.86 -5.41
C GLY A 227 -17.91 -8.89 -4.28
N GLU A 228 -17.74 -10.16 -4.64
CA GLU A 228 -17.70 -11.24 -3.66
C GLU A 228 -16.37 -11.19 -2.90
N VAL A 229 -16.44 -11.00 -1.60
CA VAL A 229 -15.28 -11.05 -0.70
C VAL A 229 -15.44 -12.28 0.19
N TYR A 230 -14.41 -13.10 0.25
CA TYR A 230 -14.40 -14.30 1.08
C TYR A 230 -13.32 -14.19 2.14
N GLN A 231 -13.71 -14.35 3.41
CA GLN A 231 -12.74 -14.52 4.47
C GLN A 231 -12.12 -15.92 4.37
N PHE A 232 -10.81 -15.96 4.16
CA PHE A 232 -10.03 -17.19 4.08
C PHE A 232 -9.53 -17.64 5.46
N ALA A 233 -9.06 -16.69 6.27
CA ALA A 233 -8.55 -16.97 7.61
C ALA A 233 -8.88 -15.84 8.59
N SER A 234 -8.83 -16.15 9.89
CA SER A 234 -8.89 -15.19 10.98
C SER A 234 -7.63 -15.34 11.84
N GLY A 235 -7.04 -14.21 12.21
CA GLY A 235 -5.86 -14.14 13.03
C GLY A 235 -6.15 -14.47 14.49
N PRO A 236 -5.11 -14.76 15.28
CA PRO A 236 -5.19 -14.84 16.73
C PRO A 236 -5.72 -13.56 17.40
N ILE A 237 -5.90 -13.65 18.72
CA ILE A 237 -6.29 -12.51 19.55
C ILE A 237 -5.21 -11.43 19.45
N GLU A 238 -5.65 -10.18 19.20
CA GLU A 238 -4.81 -8.97 19.21
C GLU A 238 -3.57 -9.13 18.33
N SER A 239 -3.75 -9.64 17.12
CA SER A 239 -2.75 -9.69 16.07
C SER A 239 -3.28 -9.03 14.80
N GLU A 240 -2.40 -8.52 13.96
CA GLU A 240 -2.66 -8.32 12.54
C GLU A 240 -2.21 -9.55 11.73
N LEU A 241 -2.73 -9.65 10.51
CA LEU A 241 -2.19 -10.53 9.49
C LEU A 241 -1.46 -9.65 8.48
N THR A 242 -0.21 -10.01 8.15
CA THR A 242 0.67 -9.17 7.32
C THR A 242 1.58 -10.03 6.43
N GLY A 243 2.15 -9.41 5.40
CA GLY A 243 3.13 -10.03 4.51
C GLY A 243 2.67 -11.33 3.84
N PRO A 244 1.52 -11.35 3.15
CA PRO A 244 1.09 -12.51 2.39
C PRO A 244 2.04 -12.77 1.22
N ALA A 245 2.45 -14.02 1.01
CA ALA A 245 3.32 -14.41 -0.10
C ALA A 245 3.04 -15.83 -0.56
N PHE A 246 2.85 -16.01 -1.87
CA PHE A 246 2.64 -17.34 -2.47
C PHE A 246 3.95 -18.00 -2.90
N THR A 247 4.01 -19.33 -2.80
CA THR A 247 5.01 -20.09 -3.56
C THR A 247 4.78 -19.89 -5.07
N PRO A 248 5.83 -20.02 -5.92
CA PRO A 248 5.68 -19.82 -7.36
C PRO A 248 4.63 -20.72 -8.04
N ASP A 249 4.33 -21.88 -7.47
CA ASP A 249 3.29 -22.80 -7.97
C ASP A 249 1.88 -22.49 -7.42
N GLY A 250 1.76 -21.55 -6.49
CA GLY A 250 0.53 -21.16 -5.79
C GLY A 250 0.03 -22.16 -4.75
N SER A 251 0.80 -23.21 -4.45
CA SER A 251 0.35 -24.31 -3.56
C SER A 251 0.44 -24.00 -2.07
N THR A 252 1.21 -22.98 -1.70
CA THR A 252 1.42 -22.56 -0.32
C THR A 252 1.29 -21.05 -0.21
N LEU A 253 0.47 -20.59 0.74
CA LEU A 253 0.43 -19.19 1.18
C LEU A 253 1.25 -19.07 2.47
N PHE A 254 2.29 -18.25 2.45
CA PHE A 254 2.95 -17.77 3.65
C PHE A 254 2.25 -16.51 4.15
N LEU A 255 2.03 -16.44 5.46
CA LEU A 255 1.40 -15.29 6.09
C LEU A 255 2.02 -15.04 7.45
N ALA A 256 2.37 -13.79 7.75
CA ALA A 256 2.88 -13.41 9.06
C ALA A 256 1.72 -13.06 10.00
N ILE A 257 1.81 -13.58 11.22
CA ILE A 257 1.02 -13.17 12.37
C ILE A 257 1.88 -12.18 13.13
N GLN A 258 1.54 -10.90 13.07
CA GLN A 258 2.28 -9.88 13.83
C GLN A 258 1.69 -9.73 15.23
N HIS A 259 2.56 -9.47 16.20
CA HIS A 259 2.26 -8.98 17.55
C HIS A 259 1.05 -9.58 18.30
N PRO A 260 0.80 -10.91 18.25
CA PRO A 260 -0.33 -11.50 18.96
C PRO A 260 -0.33 -11.13 20.44
N GLY A 261 -1.47 -10.68 20.96
CA GLY A 261 -1.59 -10.25 22.35
C GLY A 261 -1.04 -8.85 22.62
N GLU A 262 -1.07 -7.94 21.63
CA GLU A 262 -0.56 -6.57 21.71
C GLU A 262 -0.99 -5.81 22.98
N GLU A 263 -2.20 -6.05 23.49
CA GLU A 263 -2.77 -5.36 24.66
C GLU A 263 -2.41 -6.06 26.00
N THR A 264 -1.51 -7.04 25.97
CA THR A 264 -1.00 -7.71 27.18
C THR A 264 -0.33 -6.71 28.13
N LYS A 265 -0.88 -6.59 29.34
CA LYS A 265 -0.34 -5.71 30.40
C LYS A 265 0.63 -6.41 31.35
N ASP A 266 0.37 -7.68 31.64
CA ASP A 266 1.23 -8.54 32.45
C ASP A 266 1.70 -9.73 31.61
N PRO A 267 3.00 -9.87 31.31
CA PRO A 267 3.52 -11.01 30.56
C PRO A 267 3.24 -12.39 31.19
N ASN A 268 2.90 -12.46 32.48
CA ASN A 268 2.49 -13.71 33.14
C ASN A 268 1.01 -14.05 32.93
N GLU A 269 0.21 -13.10 32.46
CA GLU A 269 -1.22 -13.25 32.14
C GLU A 269 -1.48 -12.72 30.72
N PRO A 270 -0.89 -13.34 29.67
CA PRO A 270 -0.99 -12.82 28.32
C PRO A 270 -2.41 -12.95 27.77
N THR A 271 -2.84 -11.95 26.99
CA THR A 271 -4.15 -11.93 26.31
C THR A 271 -4.22 -12.92 25.15
N SER A 272 -3.06 -13.23 24.55
CA SER A 272 -2.89 -14.26 23.53
C SER A 272 -1.77 -15.22 23.93
N THR A 273 -1.97 -16.51 23.63
CA THR A 273 -0.96 -17.56 23.86
C THR A 273 -0.47 -18.18 22.55
N TRP A 274 -0.76 -17.53 21.41
CA TRP A 274 -0.35 -18.00 20.09
C TRP A 274 1.18 -17.96 19.90
N PRO A 275 1.81 -18.92 19.21
CA PRO A 275 1.19 -20.11 18.60
C PRO A 275 1.13 -21.33 19.52
N ASP A 276 1.96 -21.40 20.56
CA ASP A 276 2.28 -22.66 21.25
C ASP A 276 1.50 -22.89 22.55
N GLY A 277 0.65 -21.94 22.97
CA GLY A 277 -0.07 -21.98 24.25
C GLY A 277 0.71 -21.39 25.43
N ASP A 278 1.83 -20.69 25.18
CA ASP A 278 2.66 -20.05 26.20
C ASP A 278 2.76 -18.52 26.00
N VAL A 279 3.98 -17.97 25.85
CA VAL A 279 4.23 -16.55 25.62
C VAL A 279 3.92 -16.25 24.15
N PRO A 280 3.19 -15.16 23.85
CA PRO A 280 2.86 -14.83 22.48
C PRO A 280 4.10 -14.58 21.61
N LYS A 281 4.10 -15.11 20.38
CA LYS A 281 5.21 -14.96 19.42
C LYS A 281 4.67 -14.61 18.03
N SER A 282 5.17 -13.53 17.45
CA SER A 282 5.03 -13.29 16.01
C SER A 282 5.58 -14.48 15.24
N SER A 283 4.86 -14.93 14.22
CA SER A 283 5.15 -16.18 13.52
C SER A 283 4.79 -16.08 12.05
N VAL A 284 5.58 -16.73 11.17
CA VAL A 284 5.17 -16.95 9.78
C VAL A 284 4.55 -18.33 9.68
N VAL A 285 3.32 -18.41 9.20
CA VAL A 285 2.61 -19.67 8.95
C VAL A 285 2.68 -20.03 7.46
N ALA A 286 2.75 -21.33 7.17
CA ALA A 286 2.61 -21.86 5.82
C ALA A 286 1.27 -22.59 5.71
N ILE A 287 0.35 -22.03 4.93
CA ILE A 287 -0.98 -22.57 4.71
C ILE A 287 -0.95 -23.35 3.39
N THR A 288 -1.48 -24.57 3.38
CA THR A 288 -1.47 -25.47 2.21
C THR A 288 -2.81 -26.20 2.09
N GLY A 289 -3.11 -26.74 0.90
CA GLY A 289 -4.27 -27.63 0.69
C GLY A 289 -5.61 -26.93 0.49
N PHE A 290 -5.60 -25.68 0.04
CA PHE A 290 -6.77 -24.91 -0.38
C PHE A 290 -6.94 -24.94 -1.92
#